data_AF-A0A819UEE8-F1
#
_entry.id   AF-A0A819UEE8-F1
#
_cell.length_a   1.000
_cell.length_b   1.000
_cell.length_c   1.000
_cell.angle_alpha   90.00
_cell.angle_beta   90.00
_cell.angle_gamma   90.00
#
_symmetry.space_group_name_H-M   'P 1'
#
loop_
_entity.id
_entity.type
_entity.pdbx_description
1 polymer ?
#
loop_
_entity_poly.entity_id
_entity_poly.type
_entity_poly.pdbx_seq_one_letter_code
_entity_poly.pdbx_strand_id
1 'polypeptide(L)'
;MLCEVTLRPKQNTEHTSLFHPTTKWQQIEQWLKNFTQLIDSPVNEFTFLDKEQKTIIDENQSICSTIEQTKSAVIDGISRDITTNVTFSYENNSVLIQTLKSMIICHVLNNERLLRQLHLIDISPNDCVLVLGEINERILSQDDIRQPIGNYLNTNNEPIHFRISIAIQILKYDDQQPLQILLSNRNTTIQHIFQLTQASIHIYKYLASNYSKKILDYNEKLSNLIDTKFILVKECETCLVSIKKPKTNQLIDIDDEKNEIYQRFTIFATIGDIYRENQIDIDHQNLLYSEDFVPSIETQLICFSSISPIRFTLINGNLPITVIIVNMEDQQSIKFYCSLTITVKRLSFIACQLFNLNKNYYRLMHVDCLLDDDEVSLDDIDSTMSQIQFQLISTASKKSSVRYDDQTVVLPCSNETSAATIIKETLKKLHIPQENCHIYELMALADDRTPIESDMSIDDVYELFPSRPTTIPFELIKNKE
;
A
#
# COMPACT_ATOMS: atom_id res chain seq x y z
N MET A 1 -6.99 -11.31 -55.97
CA MET A 1 -7.77 -11.95 -54.90
C MET A 1 -8.82 -10.95 -54.47
N LEU A 2 -10.11 -11.30 -54.44
CA LEU A 2 -11.19 -10.40 -54.02
C LEU A 2 -11.59 -10.78 -52.58
N CYS A 3 -11.95 -9.79 -51.77
CA CYS A 3 -12.47 -9.96 -50.42
C CYS A 3 -14.00 -9.87 -50.46
N GLU A 4 -14.67 -10.83 -49.85
CA GLU A 4 -16.10 -10.78 -49.60
C GLU A 4 -16.38 -9.89 -48.39
N VAL A 5 -17.23 -8.89 -48.55
CA VAL A 5 -17.65 -7.97 -47.48
C VAL A 5 -19.16 -8.01 -47.38
N THR A 6 -19.66 -8.40 -46.20
CA THR A 6 -21.08 -8.34 -45.87
C THR A 6 -21.37 -7.07 -45.10
N LEU A 7 -22.19 -6.22 -45.70
CA LEU A 7 -22.63 -4.93 -45.19
C LEU A 7 -24.08 -5.02 -44.71
N ARG A 8 -24.36 -4.41 -43.55
CA ARG A 8 -25.73 -4.25 -43.04
C ARG A 8 -26.09 -2.77 -42.87
N PRO A 9 -26.53 -2.08 -43.94
CA PRO A 9 -26.85 -0.66 -43.89
C PRO A 9 -28.16 -0.32 -43.14
N LYS A 10 -29.03 -1.31 -42.90
CA LYS A 10 -30.26 -1.19 -42.08
C LYS A 10 -30.31 -2.36 -41.09
N GLN A 11 -31.05 -2.23 -39.99
CA GLN A 11 -31.35 -3.37 -39.11
C GLN A 11 -32.06 -4.45 -39.94
N ASN A 12 -31.30 -5.43 -40.44
CA ASN A 12 -31.71 -6.65 -41.15
C ASN A 12 -31.69 -6.69 -42.69
N THR A 13 -31.04 -5.76 -43.40
CA THR A 13 -30.69 -5.98 -44.82
C THR A 13 -29.22 -6.32 -44.95
N GLU A 14 -28.92 -7.58 -45.28
CA GLU A 14 -27.56 -8.04 -45.57
C GLU A 14 -27.25 -7.87 -47.05
N HIS A 15 -26.17 -7.17 -47.35
CA HIS A 15 -25.62 -7.05 -48.70
C HIS A 15 -24.19 -7.53 -48.73
N THR A 16 -23.95 -8.60 -49.48
CA THR A 16 -22.61 -9.14 -49.67
C THR A 16 -22.07 -8.72 -51.04
N SER A 17 -20.84 -8.21 -51.08
CA SER A 17 -20.18 -7.77 -52.31
C SER A 17 -18.69 -8.05 -52.27
N LEU A 18 -18.09 -8.24 -53.46
CA LEU A 18 -16.66 -8.52 -53.61
C LEU A 18 -15.89 -7.23 -53.90
N PHE A 19 -14.91 -6.93 -53.06
CA PHE A 19 -14.04 -5.76 -53.20
C PHE A 19 -12.57 -6.18 -53.31
N HIS A 20 -11.72 -5.31 -53.83
CA HIS A 20 -10.28 -5.56 -53.80
C HIS A 20 -9.77 -5.37 -52.35
N PRO A 21 -8.84 -6.18 -51.83
CA PRO A 21 -8.35 -6.05 -50.44
C PRO A 21 -7.77 -4.67 -50.11
N THR A 22 -7.25 -3.97 -51.12
CA THR A 22 -6.72 -2.60 -50.98
C THR A 22 -7.78 -1.52 -51.11
N THR A 23 -9.04 -1.88 -51.38
CA THR A 23 -10.17 -0.94 -51.40
C THR A 23 -10.30 -0.30 -50.03
N LYS A 24 -10.44 1.03 -50.00
CA LYS A 24 -10.64 1.79 -48.77
C LYS A 24 -12.11 1.82 -48.36
N TRP A 25 -12.39 1.92 -47.07
CA TRP A 25 -13.76 2.04 -46.56
C TRP A 25 -14.50 3.26 -47.14
N GLN A 26 -13.80 4.38 -47.34
CA GLN A 26 -14.36 5.55 -48.04
C GLN A 26 -14.87 5.23 -49.46
N GLN A 27 -14.20 4.33 -50.18
CA GLN A 27 -14.63 3.93 -51.54
C GLN A 27 -15.88 3.05 -51.48
N ILE A 28 -16.00 2.21 -50.45
CA ILE A 28 -17.20 1.40 -50.19
C ILE A 28 -18.37 2.31 -49.81
N GLU A 29 -18.13 3.34 -49.00
CA GLU A 29 -19.12 4.37 -48.65
C GLU A 29 -19.66 5.07 -49.90
N GLN A 30 -18.77 5.54 -50.79
CA GLN A 30 -19.14 6.16 -52.07
C GLN A 30 -19.92 5.21 -52.97
N TRP A 31 -19.53 3.93 -53.01
CA TRP A 31 -20.24 2.90 -53.75
C TRP A 31 -21.67 2.70 -53.20
N LEU A 32 -21.85 2.63 -51.88
CA LEU A 32 -23.16 2.51 -51.23
C LEU A 32 -24.08 3.70 -51.56
N LYS A 33 -23.53 4.93 -51.61
CA LYS A 33 -24.31 6.14 -51.96
C LYS A 33 -24.96 6.08 -53.35
N ASN A 34 -24.46 5.25 -54.25
CA ASN A 34 -25.04 5.06 -55.58
C ASN A 34 -26.29 4.16 -55.59
N PHE A 35 -26.63 3.52 -54.47
CA PHE A 35 -27.79 2.64 -54.33
C PHE A 35 -28.86 3.30 -53.47
N THR A 36 -29.59 4.26 -54.05
CA THR A 36 -30.70 4.99 -53.39
C THR A 36 -31.82 4.09 -52.87
N GLN A 37 -31.97 2.87 -53.40
CA GLN A 37 -32.95 1.88 -52.93
C GLN A 37 -32.56 1.21 -51.59
N LEU A 38 -31.30 1.35 -51.16
CA LEU A 38 -30.80 0.76 -49.91
C LEU A 38 -30.85 1.74 -48.73
N ILE A 39 -31.17 3.02 -48.98
CA ILE A 39 -30.95 4.12 -48.05
C ILE A 39 -32.16 5.08 -48.02
N ASP A 40 -33.02 4.98 -47.00
CA ASP A 40 -34.07 5.97 -46.69
C ASP A 40 -33.54 7.05 -45.72
N SER A 41 -32.43 7.70 -46.05
CA SER A 41 -31.90 8.82 -45.24
C SER A 41 -31.60 10.03 -46.12
N PRO A 42 -32.13 11.22 -45.80
CA PRO A 42 -31.89 12.44 -46.57
C PRO A 42 -30.49 13.04 -46.33
N VAL A 43 -29.67 12.49 -45.41
CA VAL A 43 -28.31 12.97 -45.10
C VAL A 43 -27.31 11.83 -45.28
N ASN A 44 -26.46 11.97 -46.30
CA ASN A 44 -25.63 10.95 -46.94
C ASN A 44 -24.24 10.78 -46.30
N GLU A 45 -24.13 10.25 -45.08
CA GLU A 45 -22.83 9.86 -44.52
C GLU A 45 -22.93 8.57 -43.71
N PHE A 46 -22.23 7.53 -44.14
CA PHE A 46 -22.13 6.26 -43.41
C PHE A 46 -20.77 6.16 -42.74
N THR A 47 -20.75 5.45 -41.63
CA THR A 47 -19.50 4.93 -41.10
C THR A 47 -19.65 3.43 -40.86
N PHE A 48 -18.53 2.74 -40.76
CA PHE A 48 -18.49 1.28 -40.67
C PHE A 48 -18.08 0.87 -39.26
N LEU A 49 -18.85 -0.03 -38.66
CA LEU A 49 -18.58 -0.57 -37.33
C LEU A 49 -18.08 -2.01 -37.45
N ASP A 50 -16.88 -2.25 -36.93
CA ASP A 50 -16.43 -3.62 -36.63
C ASP A 50 -17.20 -4.08 -35.39
N LYS A 51 -18.10 -5.04 -35.58
CA LYS A 51 -18.97 -5.55 -34.51
C LYS A 51 -18.23 -6.37 -33.47
N GLU A 52 -17.15 -7.06 -33.87
CA GLU A 52 -16.34 -7.86 -32.95
C GLU A 52 -15.50 -6.95 -32.05
N GLN A 53 -14.87 -5.94 -32.62
CA GLN A 53 -14.04 -4.98 -31.88
C GLN A 53 -14.84 -3.84 -31.24
N LYS A 54 -16.12 -3.66 -31.64
CA LYS A 54 -16.97 -2.51 -31.28
C LYS A 54 -16.30 -1.16 -31.57
N THR A 55 -15.50 -1.10 -32.63
CA THR A 55 -14.76 0.09 -33.03
C THR A 55 -15.26 0.61 -34.37
N ILE A 56 -15.38 1.93 -34.47
CA ILE A 56 -15.60 2.60 -35.76
C ILE A 56 -14.34 2.47 -36.60
N ILE A 57 -14.50 2.05 -37.84
CA ILE A 57 -13.42 1.83 -38.80
C ILE A 57 -13.08 3.16 -39.47
N ASP A 58 -11.79 3.50 -39.51
CA ASP A 58 -11.30 4.68 -40.22
C ASP A 58 -11.52 4.52 -41.74
N GLU A 59 -12.16 5.51 -42.34
CA GLU A 59 -12.52 5.57 -43.75
C GLU A 59 -11.31 5.44 -44.69
N ASN A 60 -10.13 5.84 -44.21
CA ASN A 60 -8.88 5.75 -44.95
C ASN A 60 -8.23 4.36 -44.90
N GLN A 61 -8.65 3.50 -43.97
CA GLN A 61 -8.16 2.12 -43.89
C GLN A 61 -8.63 1.31 -45.09
N SER A 62 -7.76 0.39 -45.51
CA SER A 62 -8.10 -0.63 -46.50
C SER A 62 -8.79 -1.83 -45.86
N ILE A 63 -9.55 -2.61 -46.64
CA ILE A 63 -10.17 -3.85 -46.15
C ILE A 63 -9.13 -4.77 -45.50
N CYS A 64 -7.96 -4.96 -46.12
CA CYS A 64 -6.92 -5.86 -45.57
C CYS A 64 -6.23 -5.34 -44.31
N SER A 65 -6.32 -4.04 -44.01
CA SER A 65 -5.84 -3.49 -42.73
C SER A 65 -6.86 -3.65 -41.59
N THR A 66 -8.12 -3.95 -41.93
CA THR A 66 -9.21 -4.09 -40.95
C THR A 66 -9.60 -5.54 -40.74
N ILE A 67 -9.58 -6.35 -41.80
CA ILE A 67 -10.01 -7.76 -41.81
C ILE A 67 -8.80 -8.62 -42.19
N GLU A 68 -8.43 -9.57 -41.33
CA GLU A 68 -7.42 -10.58 -41.67
C GLU A 68 -7.94 -11.41 -42.85
N GLN A 69 -7.12 -11.56 -43.91
CA GLN A 69 -7.52 -12.16 -45.20
C GLN A 69 -8.08 -13.60 -45.10
N THR A 70 -7.95 -14.25 -43.94
CA THR A 70 -8.42 -15.61 -43.66
C THR A 70 -9.73 -15.68 -42.87
N LYS A 71 -10.30 -14.54 -42.46
CA LYS A 71 -11.52 -14.48 -41.62
C LYS A 71 -12.65 -13.74 -42.33
N SER A 72 -13.87 -14.26 -42.20
CA SER A 72 -15.09 -13.54 -42.53
C SER A 72 -15.43 -12.57 -41.41
N ALA A 73 -15.58 -11.28 -41.71
CA ALA A 73 -16.04 -10.27 -40.74
C ALA A 73 -17.36 -9.64 -41.21
N VAL A 74 -18.29 -9.44 -40.26
CA VAL A 74 -19.56 -8.75 -40.52
C VAL A 74 -19.39 -7.29 -40.10
N ILE A 75 -19.54 -6.38 -41.06
CA ILE A 75 -19.37 -4.95 -40.85
C ILE A 75 -20.73 -4.26 -40.96
N ASP A 76 -21.14 -3.61 -39.87
CA ASP A 76 -22.40 -2.88 -39.84
C ASP A 76 -22.18 -1.48 -40.42
N GLY A 77 -22.98 -1.12 -41.43
CA GLY A 77 -23.00 0.23 -41.98
C GLY A 77 -24.00 1.07 -41.18
N ILE A 78 -23.53 2.08 -40.47
CA ILE A 78 -24.37 2.86 -39.58
C ILE A 78 -24.40 4.34 -39.99
N SER A 79 -25.49 5.02 -39.63
CA SER A 79 -25.59 6.47 -39.85
C SER A 79 -24.49 7.20 -39.08
N ARG A 80 -23.82 8.15 -39.71
CA ARG A 80 -22.83 8.99 -39.04
C ARG A 80 -23.47 9.83 -37.91
N ASP A 81 -24.77 10.11 -37.98
CA ASP A 81 -25.52 10.88 -36.97
C ASP A 81 -25.56 10.22 -35.58
N ILE A 82 -25.40 8.89 -35.52
CA ILE A 82 -25.34 8.14 -34.25
C ILE A 82 -23.92 8.04 -33.70
N THR A 83 -22.93 8.60 -34.40
CA THR A 83 -21.52 8.63 -33.99
C THR A 83 -21.10 10.03 -33.57
N THR A 84 -20.03 10.12 -32.79
CA THR A 84 -19.42 11.39 -32.42
C THR A 84 -17.91 11.24 -32.30
N ASN A 85 -17.22 12.35 -32.46
CA ASN A 85 -15.78 12.47 -32.26
C ASN A 85 -15.49 12.87 -30.81
N VAL A 86 -14.63 12.08 -30.16
CA VAL A 86 -14.21 12.30 -28.78
C VAL A 86 -12.71 12.39 -28.75
N THR A 87 -12.20 13.48 -28.21
CA THR A 87 -10.77 13.66 -27.94
C THR A 87 -10.51 13.35 -26.48
N PHE A 88 -9.63 12.39 -26.23
CA PHE A 88 -9.05 12.17 -24.91
C PHE A 88 -7.67 12.83 -24.88
N SER A 89 -7.39 13.62 -23.86
CA SER A 89 -6.08 14.26 -23.69
C SER A 89 -5.49 13.94 -22.33
N TYR A 90 -4.20 13.63 -22.31
CA TYR A 90 -3.41 13.45 -21.10
C TYR A 90 -2.01 14.04 -21.32
N GLU A 91 -1.57 14.91 -20.41
CA GLU A 91 -0.36 15.72 -20.58
C GLU A 91 -0.33 16.44 -21.94
N ASN A 92 0.68 16.16 -22.78
CA ASN A 92 0.85 16.74 -24.11
C ASN A 92 0.31 15.82 -25.23
N ASN A 93 -0.32 14.69 -24.88
CA ASN A 93 -0.84 13.72 -25.84
C ASN A 93 -2.35 13.87 -25.96
N SER A 94 -2.84 13.81 -27.19
CA SER A 94 -4.28 13.80 -27.48
C SER A 94 -4.59 12.71 -28.50
N VAL A 95 -5.63 11.93 -28.22
CA VAL A 95 -6.12 10.89 -29.11
C VAL A 95 -7.55 11.23 -29.49
N LEU A 96 -7.79 11.41 -30.78
CA LEU A 96 -9.13 11.55 -31.35
C LEU A 96 -9.65 10.17 -31.72
N ILE A 97 -10.81 9.81 -31.19
CA ILE A 97 -11.52 8.59 -31.56
C ILE A 97 -12.92 8.93 -32.07
N GLN A 98 -13.42 8.11 -32.99
CA GLN A 98 -14.82 8.11 -33.39
C GLN A 98 -15.54 6.98 -32.66
N THR A 99 -16.66 7.28 -32.02
CA THR A 99 -17.41 6.33 -31.20
C THR A 99 -18.92 6.51 -31.34
N LEU A 100 -19.70 5.53 -30.88
CA LEU A 100 -21.15 5.61 -30.84
C LEU A 100 -21.59 6.57 -29.71
N LYS A 101 -22.58 7.43 -29.98
CA LYS A 101 -23.19 8.30 -28.95
C LYS A 101 -23.78 7.48 -27.79
N SER A 102 -24.18 6.24 -28.03
CA SER A 102 -24.71 5.32 -27.01
C SER A 102 -23.63 4.60 -26.19
N MET A 103 -22.36 4.71 -26.55
CA MET A 103 -21.28 4.03 -25.83
C MET A 103 -21.07 4.67 -24.46
N ILE A 104 -20.88 3.84 -23.43
CA ILE A 104 -20.63 4.29 -22.06
C ILE A 104 -19.17 4.74 -21.94
N ILE A 105 -18.93 5.89 -21.29
CA ILE A 105 -17.59 6.51 -21.18
C ILE A 105 -16.57 5.54 -20.56
N CYS A 106 -16.90 4.87 -19.46
CA CYS A 106 -15.95 3.94 -18.81
C CYS A 106 -15.56 2.75 -19.72
N HIS A 107 -16.43 2.30 -20.62
CA HIS A 107 -16.09 1.25 -21.58
C HIS A 107 -15.07 1.73 -22.62
N VAL A 108 -15.09 3.01 -22.99
CA VAL A 108 -14.09 3.60 -23.87
C VAL A 108 -12.74 3.72 -23.16
N LEU A 109 -12.74 4.12 -21.88
CA LEU A 109 -11.51 4.22 -21.08
C LEU A 109 -10.84 2.87 -20.83
N ASN A 110 -11.60 1.77 -20.81
CA ASN A 110 -11.05 0.42 -20.69
C ASN A 110 -10.36 -0.08 -21.97
N ASN A 111 -10.29 0.74 -23.03
CA ASN A 111 -9.58 0.38 -24.25
C ASN A 111 -8.06 0.53 -24.06
N GLU A 112 -7.34 -0.59 -23.94
CA GLU A 112 -5.88 -0.60 -23.78
C GLU A 112 -5.14 0.15 -24.89
N ARG A 113 -5.64 0.14 -26.14
CA ARG A 113 -4.99 0.86 -27.25
C ARG A 113 -5.06 2.37 -27.03
N LEU A 114 -6.19 2.88 -26.55
CA LEU A 114 -6.36 4.30 -26.21
C LEU A 114 -5.40 4.69 -25.08
N LEU A 115 -5.36 3.91 -23.99
CA LEU A 115 -4.49 4.19 -22.86
C LEU A 115 -3.01 4.14 -23.25
N ARG A 116 -2.59 3.18 -24.10
CA ARG A 116 -1.22 3.12 -24.62
C ARG A 116 -0.86 4.35 -25.44
N GLN A 117 -1.75 4.82 -26.31
CA GLN A 117 -1.53 6.03 -27.11
C GLN A 117 -1.46 7.31 -26.25
N LEU A 118 -2.08 7.29 -25.07
CA LEU A 118 -2.01 8.35 -24.07
C LEU A 118 -0.86 8.17 -23.06
N HIS A 119 -0.03 7.12 -23.21
CA HIS A 119 1.03 6.74 -22.26
C HIS A 119 0.54 6.43 -20.82
N LEU A 120 -0.68 5.91 -20.68
CA LEU A 120 -1.32 5.53 -19.42
C LEU A 120 -1.30 4.01 -19.21
N ILE A 121 -0.16 3.35 -19.45
CA ILE A 121 -0.06 1.88 -19.49
C ILE A 121 -0.12 1.26 -18.08
N ASP A 122 0.44 1.95 -17.08
CA ASP A 122 0.57 1.45 -15.70
C ASP A 122 -0.48 2.05 -14.76
N ILE A 123 -1.59 2.58 -15.28
CA ILE A 123 -2.62 3.24 -14.48
C ILE A 123 -3.93 2.50 -14.65
N SER A 124 -4.52 2.11 -13.52
CA SER A 124 -5.86 1.56 -13.51
C SER A 124 -6.85 2.61 -14.03
N PRO A 125 -7.78 2.27 -14.93
CA PRO A 125 -8.85 3.17 -15.35
C PRO A 125 -9.66 3.74 -14.19
N ASN A 126 -9.68 3.05 -13.03
CA ASN A 126 -10.36 3.50 -11.82
C ASN A 126 -9.64 4.66 -11.11
N ASP A 127 -8.35 4.85 -11.37
CA ASP A 127 -7.55 5.96 -10.83
C ASP A 127 -7.56 7.17 -11.78
N CYS A 128 -8.23 7.06 -12.93
CA CYS A 128 -8.41 8.15 -13.88
C CYS A 128 -9.67 8.96 -13.54
N VAL A 129 -9.51 10.28 -13.51
CA VAL A 129 -10.59 11.25 -13.36
C VAL A 129 -10.73 12.00 -14.68
N LEU A 130 -11.94 12.01 -15.22
CA LEU A 130 -12.24 12.74 -16.45
C LEU A 130 -12.73 14.14 -16.13
N VAL A 131 -12.15 15.11 -16.83
CA VAL A 131 -12.58 16.51 -16.83
C VAL A 131 -13.14 16.84 -18.21
N LEU A 132 -14.40 17.27 -18.26
CA LEU A 132 -15.09 17.66 -19.48
C LEU A 132 -14.86 19.16 -19.77
N GLY A 133 -14.38 19.47 -20.98
CA GLY A 133 -14.35 20.82 -21.56
C GLY A 133 -13.09 21.68 -21.29
N GLU A 134 -12.93 22.74 -22.08
CA GLU A 134 -11.84 23.74 -21.95
C GLU A 134 -12.29 25.06 -21.27
N ILE A 135 -13.58 25.42 -21.35
CA ILE A 135 -14.11 26.73 -20.90
C ILE A 135 -14.90 26.63 -19.58
N ASN A 136 -15.52 25.46 -19.33
CA ASN A 136 -16.23 25.14 -18.09
C ASN A 136 -15.81 23.73 -17.64
N GLU A 137 -14.60 23.61 -17.11
CA GLU A 137 -14.04 22.34 -16.64
C GLU A 137 -14.97 21.71 -15.60
N ARG A 138 -15.60 20.58 -15.96
CA ARG A 138 -16.41 19.78 -15.04
C ARG A 138 -15.74 18.44 -14.79
N ILE A 139 -15.38 18.18 -13.54
CA ILE A 139 -14.95 16.85 -13.09
C ILE A 139 -16.17 15.91 -13.15
N LEU A 140 -16.03 14.79 -13.85
CA LEU A 140 -17.06 13.77 -13.94
C LEU A 140 -17.05 12.86 -12.72
N SER A 141 -18.23 12.64 -12.13
CA SER A 141 -18.42 11.66 -11.07
C SER A 141 -18.40 10.22 -11.59
N GLN A 142 -18.39 9.24 -10.69
CA GLN A 142 -18.50 7.82 -11.05
C GLN A 142 -19.82 7.48 -11.74
N ASP A 143 -20.91 8.18 -11.40
CA ASP A 143 -22.19 8.02 -12.06
C ASP A 143 -22.22 8.67 -13.44
N ASP A 144 -21.49 9.78 -13.61
CA ASP A 144 -21.30 10.45 -14.90
C ASP A 144 -20.55 9.55 -15.90
N ILE A 145 -19.44 8.94 -15.49
CA ILE A 145 -18.67 8.07 -16.40
C ILE A 145 -19.41 6.77 -16.79
N ARG A 146 -20.51 6.44 -16.10
CA ARG A 146 -21.42 5.33 -16.44
C ARG A 146 -22.53 5.74 -17.40
N GLN A 147 -22.64 7.03 -17.74
CA GLN A 147 -23.59 7.52 -18.73
C GLN A 147 -23.06 7.32 -20.17
N PRO A 148 -23.97 7.24 -21.15
CA PRO A 148 -23.61 7.33 -22.56
C PRO A 148 -22.92 8.65 -22.91
N ILE A 149 -21.94 8.58 -23.81
CA ILE A 149 -21.18 9.74 -24.32
C ILE A 149 -22.10 10.83 -24.88
N GLY A 150 -23.19 10.42 -25.54
CA GLY A 150 -24.15 11.32 -26.17
C GLY A 150 -24.83 12.29 -25.20
N ASN A 151 -24.86 11.99 -23.90
CA ASN A 151 -25.43 12.87 -22.88
C ASN A 151 -24.60 14.13 -22.64
N TYR A 152 -23.34 14.15 -23.11
CA TYR A 152 -22.40 15.27 -22.92
C TYR A 152 -22.22 16.11 -24.19
N LEU A 153 -23.04 15.88 -25.21
CA LEU A 153 -23.07 16.69 -26.44
C LEU A 153 -23.93 17.94 -26.22
N ASN A 154 -23.34 19.13 -26.34
CA ASN A 154 -24.10 20.39 -26.33
C ASN A 154 -24.87 20.59 -27.64
N THR A 155 -24.29 20.18 -28.76
CA THR A 155 -24.91 20.17 -30.10
C THR A 155 -24.52 18.89 -30.85
N ASN A 156 -25.30 18.49 -31.86
CA ASN A 156 -25.16 17.17 -32.51
C ASN A 156 -23.79 16.89 -33.17
N ASN A 157 -22.95 17.92 -33.38
CA ASN A 157 -21.69 17.84 -34.14
C ASN A 157 -20.47 18.46 -33.43
N GLU A 158 -20.58 18.93 -32.18
CA GLU A 158 -19.40 19.42 -31.46
C GLU A 158 -18.55 18.24 -30.95
N PRO A 159 -17.21 18.28 -31.16
CA PRO A 159 -16.32 17.28 -30.61
C PRO A 159 -16.31 17.37 -29.08
N ILE A 160 -16.37 16.22 -28.42
CA ILE A 160 -16.27 16.16 -26.96
C ILE A 160 -14.79 16.08 -26.59
N HIS A 161 -14.36 16.88 -25.63
CA HIS A 161 -13.00 16.87 -25.11
C HIS A 161 -13.00 16.41 -23.65
N PHE A 162 -12.36 15.27 -23.40
CA PHE A 162 -12.10 14.76 -22.06
C PHE A 162 -10.61 14.86 -21.72
N ARG A 163 -10.27 15.67 -20.72
CA ARG A 163 -8.94 15.66 -20.12
C ARG A 163 -8.88 14.61 -19.03
N ILE A 164 -7.91 13.72 -19.10
CA ILE A 164 -7.63 12.72 -18.07
C ILE A 164 -6.72 13.35 -17.03
N SER A 165 -7.07 13.21 -15.75
CA SER A 165 -6.22 13.48 -14.60
C SER A 165 -6.09 12.20 -13.77
N ILE A 166 -5.04 12.09 -12.99
CA ILE A 166 -4.80 10.94 -12.11
C ILE A 166 -5.19 11.33 -10.70
N ALA A 167 -6.05 10.52 -10.09
CA ALA A 167 -6.37 10.61 -8.69
C ALA A 167 -5.27 9.94 -7.86
N ILE A 168 -4.62 10.73 -7.02
CA ILE A 168 -3.73 10.26 -5.99
C ILE A 168 -4.49 10.24 -4.67
N GLN A 169 -4.44 9.10 -3.98
CA GLN A 169 -4.98 8.97 -2.64
C GLN A 169 -3.84 9.07 -1.62
N ILE A 170 -3.99 9.94 -0.63
CA ILE A 170 -3.04 10.09 0.48
C ILE A 170 -3.79 9.83 1.77
N LEU A 171 -3.35 8.83 2.54
CA LEU A 171 -3.90 8.52 3.84
C LEU A 171 -3.01 9.16 4.92
N LYS A 172 -3.59 9.92 5.84
CA LYS A 172 -2.86 10.33 7.04
C LYS A 172 -2.60 9.13 7.93
N TYR A 173 -1.40 9.02 8.49
CA TYR A 173 -1.01 7.85 9.27
C TYR A 173 -1.79 7.68 10.59
N ASP A 174 -2.13 8.80 11.25
CA ASP A 174 -2.71 8.83 12.59
C ASP A 174 -4.24 8.62 12.61
N ASP A 175 -4.97 9.32 11.74
CA ASP A 175 -6.44 9.26 11.70
C ASP A 175 -6.99 8.50 10.48
N GLN A 176 -6.12 8.01 9.60
CA GLN A 176 -6.47 7.34 8.34
C GLN A 176 -7.38 8.18 7.44
N GLN A 177 -7.44 9.49 7.64
CA GLN A 177 -8.26 10.37 6.84
C GLN A 177 -7.73 10.41 5.40
N PRO A 178 -8.56 10.10 4.40
CA PRO A 178 -8.16 10.16 3.01
C PRO A 178 -8.17 11.60 2.50
N LEU A 179 -7.10 11.96 1.80
CA LEU A 179 -6.99 13.13 0.96
C LEU A 179 -6.87 12.66 -0.49
N GLN A 180 -7.61 13.30 -1.39
CA GLN A 180 -7.49 13.04 -2.82
C GLN A 180 -6.87 14.25 -3.51
N ILE A 181 -5.82 14.01 -4.29
CA ILE A 181 -5.15 15.03 -5.11
C ILE A 181 -5.29 14.64 -6.57
N LEU A 182 -5.67 15.59 -7.41
CA LEU A 182 -5.74 15.39 -8.86
C LEU A 182 -4.47 15.93 -9.50
N LEU A 183 -3.76 15.07 -10.24
CA LEU A 183 -2.61 15.48 -11.03
C LEU A 183 -2.91 15.38 -12.52
N SER A 184 -2.51 16.39 -13.27
CA SER A 184 -2.55 16.39 -14.73
C SER A 184 -1.32 15.76 -15.40
N ASN A 185 -0.27 15.46 -14.62
CA ASN A 185 1.04 15.01 -15.13
C ASN A 185 1.79 14.12 -14.12
N ARG A 186 2.36 12.99 -14.57
CA ARG A 186 3.15 12.06 -13.74
C ARG A 186 4.62 12.40 -13.58
N ASN A 187 5.15 13.30 -14.38
CA ASN A 187 6.48 13.89 -14.21
C ASN A 187 6.54 14.85 -13.00
N THR A 188 5.58 14.75 -12.09
CA THR A 188 5.52 15.49 -10.83
C THR A 188 6.38 14.78 -9.78
N THR A 189 7.18 15.55 -9.05
CA THR A 189 8.00 15.06 -7.93
C THR A 189 7.17 14.81 -6.67
N ILE A 190 7.60 13.87 -5.82
CA ILE A 190 6.99 13.62 -4.51
C ILE A 190 6.94 14.89 -3.65
N GLN A 191 7.95 15.75 -3.73
CA GLN A 191 7.94 17.05 -3.02
C GLN A 191 6.73 17.91 -3.39
N HIS A 192 6.39 17.98 -4.68
CA HIS A 192 5.25 18.76 -5.15
C HIS A 192 3.93 18.14 -4.69
N ILE A 193 3.82 16.81 -4.75
CA ILE A 193 2.63 16.10 -4.25
C ILE A 193 2.45 16.36 -2.75
N PHE A 194 3.54 16.32 -1.98
CA PHE A 194 3.51 16.65 -0.55
C PHE A 194 3.03 18.08 -0.31
N GLN A 195 3.51 19.07 -1.09
CA GLN A 195 3.04 20.46 -0.98
C GLN A 195 1.54 20.61 -1.27
N LEU A 196 1.01 19.85 -2.24
CA LEU A 196 -0.42 19.86 -2.58
C LEU A 196 -1.31 19.30 -1.46
N THR A 197 -0.76 18.57 -0.48
CA THR A 197 -1.52 18.14 0.69
C THR A 197 -1.94 19.29 1.59
N GLN A 198 -1.26 20.45 1.49
CA GLN A 198 -1.40 21.59 2.39
C GLN A 198 -1.18 21.23 3.88
N ALA A 199 -0.63 20.06 4.17
CA ALA A 199 -0.33 19.63 5.51
C ALA A 199 0.81 20.50 6.08
N SER A 200 0.70 20.83 7.37
CA SER A 200 1.78 21.57 8.05
C SER A 200 3.05 20.74 8.05
N ILE A 201 4.11 21.27 7.42
CA ILE A 201 5.44 20.64 7.37
C ILE A 201 6.08 20.51 8.77
N HIS A 202 5.57 21.27 9.74
CA HIS A 202 5.99 21.17 11.14
C HIS A 202 5.41 19.94 11.83
N ILE A 203 4.34 19.35 11.28
CA ILE A 203 3.68 18.16 11.81
C ILE A 203 4.07 16.95 10.94
N TYR A 204 3.70 17.00 9.67
CA TYR A 204 3.99 15.95 8.70
C TYR A 204 5.26 16.27 7.97
N LYS A 205 6.10 15.27 7.72
CA LYS A 205 7.36 15.47 7.00
C LYS A 205 7.46 14.68 5.72
N TYR A 206 6.89 13.47 5.65
CA TYR A 206 7.15 12.61 4.50
C TYR A 206 5.90 12.04 3.86
N LEU A 207 6.06 11.60 2.62
CA LEU A 207 5.17 10.65 1.96
C LEU A 207 5.84 9.28 1.92
N ALA A 208 5.09 8.26 2.30
CA ALA A 208 5.47 6.87 2.14
C ALA A 208 4.66 6.21 1.03
N SER A 209 5.25 5.25 0.32
CA SER A 209 4.51 4.34 -0.56
C SER A 209 3.47 3.58 0.28
N ASN A 210 2.23 3.49 -0.21
CA ASN A 210 1.25 2.63 0.46
C ASN A 210 1.55 1.13 0.25
N TYR A 211 2.23 0.77 -0.85
CA TYR A 211 2.59 -0.60 -1.19
C TYR A 211 3.78 -1.13 -0.38
N SER A 212 4.90 -0.39 -0.29
CA SER A 212 6.10 -0.85 0.42
C SER A 212 6.34 -0.16 1.75
N LYS A 213 5.50 0.82 2.14
CA LYS A 213 5.65 1.61 3.37
C LYS A 213 7.00 2.34 3.49
N LYS A 214 7.81 2.35 2.43
CA LYS A 214 9.06 3.08 2.34
C LYS A 214 8.77 4.57 2.19
N ILE A 215 9.56 5.39 2.89
CA ILE A 215 9.59 6.83 2.71
C ILE A 215 10.22 7.18 1.36
N LEU A 216 9.49 7.92 0.56
CA LEU A 216 9.89 8.28 -0.81
C LEU A 216 10.84 9.47 -0.80
N ASP A 217 11.77 9.51 -1.76
CA ASP A 217 12.64 10.67 -1.95
C ASP A 217 11.81 11.81 -2.53
N TYR A 218 11.99 13.02 -2.01
CA TYR A 218 11.33 14.22 -2.53
C TYR A 218 11.58 14.45 -4.02
N ASN A 219 12.75 14.09 -4.53
CA ASN A 219 13.12 14.24 -5.94
C ASN A 219 12.60 13.10 -6.81
N GLU A 220 12.08 12.03 -6.22
CA GLU A 220 11.49 10.92 -6.95
C GLU A 220 10.27 11.40 -7.72
N LYS A 221 10.12 10.91 -8.96
CA LYS A 221 9.00 11.27 -9.84
C LYS A 221 7.93 10.20 -9.76
N LEU A 222 6.67 10.62 -9.78
CA LEU A 222 5.52 9.70 -9.80
C LEU A 222 5.52 8.78 -11.03
N SER A 223 6.13 9.18 -12.14
CA SER A 223 6.33 8.34 -13.33
C SER A 223 7.20 7.11 -13.07
N ASN A 224 8.05 7.14 -12.04
CA ASN A 224 8.95 6.04 -11.70
C ASN A 224 8.31 5.07 -10.69
N LEU A 225 7.17 5.45 -10.11
CA LEU A 225 6.45 4.67 -9.12
C LEU A 225 5.28 3.96 -9.77
N ILE A 226 4.91 2.78 -9.27
CA ILE A 226 3.68 2.09 -9.71
C ILE A 226 2.47 2.58 -8.90
N ASP A 227 2.70 3.14 -7.72
CA ASP A 227 1.65 3.52 -6.79
C ASP A 227 0.99 4.87 -7.11
N THR A 228 -0.34 4.89 -6.98
CA THR A 228 -1.17 6.11 -6.91
C THR A 228 -1.67 6.38 -5.49
N LYS A 229 -1.20 5.59 -4.52
CA LYS A 229 -1.61 5.65 -3.11
C LYS A 229 -0.42 5.84 -2.20
N PHE A 230 -0.50 6.84 -1.32
CA PHE A 230 0.57 7.22 -0.41
C PHE A 230 0.05 7.39 1.01
N ILE A 231 1.00 7.50 1.93
CA ILE A 231 0.76 7.69 3.36
C ILE A 231 1.50 8.96 3.79
N LEU A 232 0.79 9.87 4.45
CA LEU A 232 1.38 11.08 5.02
C LEU A 232 1.83 10.81 6.45
N VAL A 233 3.12 11.02 6.74
CA VAL A 233 3.76 10.58 7.99
C VAL A 233 4.57 11.68 8.68
N LYS A 234 4.62 11.60 10.01
CA LYS A 234 5.45 12.45 10.89
C LYS A 234 6.85 11.86 11.03
N GLU A 235 7.81 12.65 11.52
CA GLU A 235 9.19 12.17 11.76
C GLU A 235 9.23 10.99 12.74
N CYS A 236 8.50 11.08 13.86
CA CYS A 236 8.44 10.07 14.91
C CYS A 236 7.72 8.78 14.49
N GLU A 237 7.06 8.78 13.32
CA GLU A 237 6.37 7.62 12.73
C GLU A 237 7.26 6.89 11.72
N THR A 238 8.55 7.22 11.67
CA THR A 238 9.52 6.62 10.75
C THR A 238 10.67 5.92 11.48
N CYS A 239 11.30 4.96 10.80
CA CYS A 239 12.53 4.32 11.24
C CYS A 239 13.52 4.20 10.08
N LEU A 240 14.82 4.24 10.40
CA LEU A 240 15.89 4.02 9.44
C LEU A 240 16.29 2.56 9.48
N VAL A 241 16.32 1.91 8.32
CA VAL A 241 16.72 0.52 8.12
C VAL A 241 18.01 0.52 7.31
N SER A 242 18.97 -0.32 7.73
CA SER A 242 20.19 -0.59 6.97
C SER A 242 20.23 -2.06 6.58
N ILE A 243 20.56 -2.34 5.31
CA ILE A 243 20.65 -3.70 4.77
C ILE A 243 22.04 -3.91 4.19
N LYS A 244 22.85 -4.73 4.86
CA LYS A 244 24.17 -5.16 4.39
C LYS A 244 24.02 -6.33 3.42
N LYS A 245 24.48 -6.16 2.18
CA LYS A 245 24.47 -7.24 1.18
C LYS A 245 25.72 -8.13 1.31
N PRO A 246 25.61 -9.44 1.06
CA PRO A 246 26.77 -10.33 1.08
C PRO A 246 27.74 -9.98 -0.05
N LYS A 247 29.05 -10.01 0.24
CA LYS A 247 30.10 -9.78 -0.77
C LYS A 247 30.03 -10.90 -1.82
N THR A 248 29.50 -10.62 -3.00
CA THR A 248 29.59 -11.53 -4.15
C THR A 248 31.00 -11.44 -4.75
N ASN A 249 31.85 -12.44 -4.49
CA ASN A 249 33.12 -12.70 -5.18
C ASN A 249 34.02 -11.47 -5.48
N GLN A 250 34.42 -10.71 -4.46
CA GLN A 250 35.51 -9.74 -4.60
C GLN A 250 36.67 -10.13 -3.68
N LEU A 251 37.75 -10.63 -4.28
CA LEU A 251 39.02 -11.02 -3.66
C LEU A 251 39.87 -9.82 -3.18
N ILE A 252 39.27 -8.63 -3.01
CA ILE A 252 40.01 -7.43 -2.65
C ILE A 252 39.22 -6.71 -1.56
N ASP A 253 39.78 -6.70 -0.35
CA ASP A 253 39.32 -5.87 0.76
C ASP A 253 39.58 -4.39 0.42
N ILE A 254 38.53 -3.72 -0.03
CA ILE A 254 38.47 -2.26 -0.11
C ILE A 254 37.33 -1.84 0.84
N ASP A 255 37.61 -0.82 1.66
CA ASP A 255 36.84 -0.35 2.83
C ASP A 255 35.31 -0.57 2.81
N ASP A 256 34.84 -1.10 3.94
CA ASP A 256 33.59 -1.83 4.19
C ASP A 256 32.26 -1.03 4.14
N GLU A 257 32.26 0.26 3.80
CA GLU A 257 31.05 1.11 3.92
C GLU A 257 30.15 1.15 2.66
N LYS A 258 30.58 0.60 1.52
CA LYS A 258 29.83 0.74 0.24
C LYS A 258 28.76 -0.33 -0.04
N ASN A 259 28.63 -1.35 0.82
CA ASN A 259 27.70 -2.48 0.60
C ASN A 259 26.45 -2.44 1.47
N GLU A 260 26.22 -1.34 2.17
CA GLU A 260 25.05 -1.15 3.03
C GLU A 260 24.07 -0.16 2.40
N ILE A 261 22.81 -0.57 2.30
CA ILE A 261 21.74 0.26 1.76
C ILE A 261 20.94 0.82 2.93
N TYR A 262 20.82 2.14 2.99
CA TYR A 262 20.03 2.86 3.99
C TYR A 262 18.69 3.28 3.38
N GLN A 263 17.60 2.86 4.02
CA GLN A 263 16.23 3.14 3.58
C GLN A 263 15.39 3.52 4.79
N ARG A 264 14.50 4.48 4.64
CA ARG A 264 13.58 4.88 5.71
C ARG A 264 12.21 4.28 5.43
N PHE A 265 11.57 3.73 6.46
CA PHE A 265 10.24 3.13 6.40
C PHE A 265 9.35 3.72 7.49
N THR A 266 8.03 3.52 7.38
CA THR A 266 7.14 3.77 8.53
C THR A 266 7.40 2.74 9.64
N ILE A 267 7.14 3.11 10.89
CA ILE A 267 7.38 2.20 12.04
C ILE A 267 6.50 0.94 12.00
N PHE A 268 5.31 1.00 11.39
CA PHE A 268 4.45 -0.18 11.22
C PHE A 268 4.68 -0.93 9.90
N ALA A 269 5.70 -0.56 9.12
CA ALA A 269 6.15 -1.42 8.03
C ALA A 269 6.55 -2.79 8.58
N THR A 270 6.34 -3.82 7.78
CA THR A 270 6.70 -5.20 8.12
C THR A 270 8.03 -5.57 7.47
N ILE A 271 8.63 -6.66 7.95
CA ILE A 271 9.76 -7.30 7.28
C ILE A 271 9.44 -7.61 5.82
N GLY A 272 8.22 -8.08 5.52
CA GLY A 272 7.74 -8.36 4.16
C GLY A 272 7.71 -7.13 3.25
N ASP A 273 7.49 -5.94 3.80
CA ASP A 273 7.54 -4.70 3.03
C ASP A 273 8.97 -4.38 2.57
N ILE A 274 9.99 -4.72 3.40
CA ILE A 274 11.40 -4.62 3.01
C ILE A 274 11.74 -5.59 1.89
N TYR A 275 11.28 -6.85 1.97
CA TYR A 275 11.48 -7.85 0.91
C TYR A 275 10.91 -7.36 -0.42
N ARG A 276 9.67 -6.86 -0.40
CA ARG A 276 8.94 -6.35 -1.55
C ARG A 276 9.66 -5.16 -2.20
N GLU A 277 10.07 -4.18 -1.41
CA GLU A 277 10.79 -2.99 -1.89
C GLU A 277 12.11 -3.36 -2.56
N ASN A 278 12.86 -4.29 -1.96
CA ASN A 278 14.20 -4.64 -2.40
C ASN A 278 14.22 -5.83 -3.38
N GLN A 279 13.05 -6.34 -3.78
CA GLN A 279 12.88 -7.51 -4.65
C GLN A 279 13.71 -8.72 -4.17
N ILE A 280 13.72 -8.93 -2.85
CA ILE A 280 14.44 -10.04 -2.23
C ILE A 280 13.58 -11.30 -2.36
N ASP A 281 14.20 -12.38 -2.83
CA ASP A 281 13.55 -13.68 -2.95
C ASP A 281 13.43 -14.36 -1.57
N ILE A 282 12.21 -14.41 -1.04
CA ILE A 282 11.91 -14.98 0.29
C ILE A 282 12.18 -16.48 0.38
N ASP A 283 12.24 -17.20 -0.76
CA ASP A 283 12.48 -18.65 -0.76
C ASP A 283 13.97 -18.98 -0.65
N HIS A 284 14.84 -17.99 -0.88
CA HIS A 284 16.29 -18.20 -1.00
C HIS A 284 17.12 -17.28 -0.10
N GLN A 285 16.59 -16.13 0.28
CA GLN A 285 17.32 -15.12 1.02
C GLN A 285 16.55 -14.68 2.26
N ASN A 286 17.29 -14.36 3.32
CA ASN A 286 16.72 -13.93 4.57
C ASN A 286 17.38 -12.67 5.12
N LEU A 287 16.59 -11.85 5.81
CA LEU A 287 17.06 -10.68 6.55
C LEU A 287 17.45 -11.09 7.97
N LEU A 288 18.75 -11.24 8.21
CA LEU A 288 19.33 -11.54 9.52
C LEU A 288 19.43 -10.26 10.36
N TYR A 289 18.72 -10.18 11.47
CA TYR A 289 18.78 -9.06 12.40
C TYR A 289 19.87 -9.28 13.45
N SER A 290 20.76 -8.29 13.60
CA SER A 290 21.86 -8.31 14.60
C SER A 290 22.67 -9.61 14.62
N GLU A 291 22.87 -10.26 13.48
CA GLU A 291 23.64 -11.51 13.33
C GLU A 291 23.03 -12.77 13.99
N ASP A 292 21.94 -12.65 14.74
CA ASP A 292 21.45 -13.71 15.62
C ASP A 292 20.21 -14.44 15.11
N PHE A 293 19.27 -13.71 14.48
CA PHE A 293 17.95 -14.26 14.15
C PHE A 293 17.31 -13.66 12.90
N VAL A 294 16.45 -14.43 12.26
CA VAL A 294 15.63 -14.03 11.10
C VAL A 294 14.17 -13.87 11.58
N PRO A 295 13.64 -12.63 11.64
CA PRO A 295 12.24 -12.39 11.99
C PRO A 295 11.28 -12.95 10.95
N SER A 296 10.03 -13.18 11.36
CA SER A 296 8.96 -13.53 10.42
C SER A 296 8.62 -12.35 9.50
N ILE A 297 8.10 -12.65 8.31
CA ILE A 297 7.72 -11.66 7.29
C ILE A 297 6.71 -10.63 7.83
N GLU A 298 5.82 -11.04 8.74
CA GLU A 298 4.79 -10.15 9.30
C GLU A 298 5.27 -9.32 10.50
N THR A 299 6.51 -9.52 10.94
CA THR A 299 7.06 -8.75 12.07
C THR A 299 7.14 -7.26 11.71
N GLN A 300 6.57 -6.40 12.55
CA GLN A 300 6.59 -4.95 12.36
C GLN A 300 7.91 -4.32 12.84
N LEU A 301 8.38 -3.27 12.16
CA LEU A 301 9.64 -2.61 12.47
C LEU A 301 9.63 -1.87 13.82
N ILE A 302 8.46 -1.51 14.33
CA ILE A 302 8.30 -0.91 15.66
C ILE A 302 8.88 -1.80 16.76
N CYS A 303 8.87 -3.13 16.59
CA CYS A 303 9.47 -4.08 17.51
C CYS A 303 10.99 -3.89 17.67
N PHE A 304 11.66 -3.30 16.67
CA PHE A 304 13.11 -3.05 16.66
C PHE A 304 13.49 -1.59 16.89
N SER A 305 12.50 -0.68 16.88
CA SER A 305 12.68 0.78 16.87
C SER A 305 13.45 1.37 18.05
N SER A 306 13.68 0.60 19.12
CA SER A 306 14.59 0.98 20.22
C SER A 306 16.04 1.22 19.80
N ILE A 307 16.45 0.70 18.63
CA ILE A 307 17.82 0.82 18.10
C ILE A 307 17.71 1.35 16.66
N SER A 308 18.29 2.54 16.41
CA SER A 308 18.31 3.16 15.09
C SER A 308 19.76 3.34 14.62
N PRO A 309 20.13 2.94 13.38
CA PRO A 309 19.28 2.24 12.41
C PRO A 309 18.99 0.79 12.82
N ILE A 310 17.85 0.26 12.35
CA ILE A 310 17.52 -1.17 12.39
C ILE A 310 18.42 -1.87 11.37
N ARG A 311 19.35 -2.71 11.83
CA ARG A 311 20.38 -3.31 10.96
C ARG A 311 20.04 -4.74 10.59
N PHE A 312 19.98 -5.01 9.29
CA PHE A 312 19.85 -6.35 8.73
C PHE A 312 21.06 -6.70 7.87
N THR A 313 21.43 -7.97 7.88
CA THR A 313 22.36 -8.57 6.92
C THR A 313 21.60 -9.55 6.04
N LEU A 314 21.72 -9.42 4.73
CA LEU A 314 21.10 -10.35 3.80
C LEU A 314 21.94 -11.63 3.76
N ILE A 315 21.32 -12.77 4.10
CA ILE A 315 21.94 -14.09 4.08
C ILE A 315 21.23 -14.99 3.08
N ASN A 316 21.93 -16.02 2.58
CA ASN A 316 21.34 -17.04 1.72
C ASN A 316 20.96 -18.25 2.58
N GLY A 317 19.71 -18.72 2.45
CA GLY A 317 19.16 -19.81 3.26
C GLY A 317 18.69 -19.38 4.65
N ASN A 318 18.12 -20.33 5.39
CA ASN A 318 17.64 -20.13 6.76
C ASN A 318 18.72 -20.45 7.79
N LEU A 319 18.56 -19.87 8.98
CA LEU A 319 19.30 -20.30 10.16
C LEU A 319 18.83 -21.70 10.61
N PRO A 320 19.71 -22.49 11.26
CA PRO A 320 19.50 -23.93 11.45
C PRO A 320 18.36 -24.29 12.41
N ILE A 321 18.01 -23.42 13.35
CA ILE A 321 16.98 -23.71 14.37
C ILE A 321 15.77 -22.82 14.18
N THR A 322 14.61 -23.46 14.22
CA THR A 322 13.31 -22.78 14.37
C THR A 322 12.96 -22.66 15.86
N VAL A 323 12.81 -21.45 16.37
CA VAL A 323 12.35 -21.23 17.75
C VAL A 323 10.89 -20.78 17.75
N ILE A 324 10.10 -21.40 18.62
CA ILE A 324 8.73 -21.00 18.93
C ILE A 324 8.69 -20.54 20.38
N ILE A 325 8.18 -19.34 20.63
CA ILE A 325 8.01 -18.84 22.00
C ILE A 325 6.53 -18.53 22.20
N VAL A 326 5.94 -19.12 23.23
CA VAL A 326 4.55 -18.90 23.63
C VAL A 326 4.53 -17.98 24.83
N ASN A 327 3.86 -16.82 24.73
CA ASN A 327 3.59 -15.98 25.87
C ASN A 327 2.44 -16.60 26.69
N MET A 328 2.74 -16.98 27.93
CA MET A 328 1.76 -17.69 28.75
C MET A 328 0.63 -16.80 29.26
N GLU A 329 0.81 -15.47 29.26
CA GLU A 329 -0.23 -14.55 29.73
C GLU A 329 -1.40 -14.40 28.74
N ASP A 330 -1.12 -14.36 27.44
CA ASP A 330 -2.12 -14.12 26.37
C ASP A 330 -2.24 -15.25 25.35
N GLN A 331 -1.43 -16.32 25.50
CA GLN A 331 -1.36 -17.48 24.60
C GLN A 331 -0.96 -17.13 23.16
N GLN A 332 -0.40 -15.94 22.92
CA GLN A 332 0.17 -15.60 21.64
C GLN A 332 1.51 -16.32 21.46
N SER A 333 1.85 -16.63 20.21
CA SER A 333 3.12 -17.27 19.88
C SER A 333 3.83 -16.53 18.77
N ILE A 334 5.16 -16.50 18.88
CA ILE A 334 6.05 -16.00 17.84
C ILE A 334 6.93 -17.14 17.37
N LYS A 335 7.26 -17.11 16.07
CA LYS A 335 8.12 -18.09 15.41
C LYS A 335 9.17 -17.36 14.59
N PHE A 336 10.43 -17.72 14.77
CA PHE A 336 11.56 -17.17 14.03
C PHE A 336 12.71 -18.18 13.93
N TYR A 337 13.66 -17.92 13.04
CA TYR A 337 14.85 -18.75 12.90
C TYR A 337 16.04 -18.10 13.61
N CYS A 338 16.93 -18.88 14.21
CA CYS A 338 18.08 -18.36 14.95
C CYS A 338 19.32 -19.27 14.84
N SER A 339 20.49 -18.69 15.14
CA SER A 339 21.76 -19.44 15.26
C SER A 339 21.75 -20.34 16.50
N LEU A 340 22.47 -21.46 16.46
CA LEU A 340 22.77 -22.32 17.62
C LEU A 340 23.50 -21.56 18.74
N THR A 341 24.28 -20.56 18.37
CA THR A 341 25.10 -19.76 19.30
C THR A 341 24.31 -18.69 20.05
N ILE A 342 23.00 -18.53 19.78
CA ILE A 342 22.20 -17.51 20.46
C ILE A 342 22.02 -17.91 21.93
N THR A 343 22.25 -16.96 22.84
CA THR A 343 22.09 -17.20 24.28
C THR A 343 20.63 -17.07 24.71
N VAL A 344 20.25 -17.73 25.81
CA VAL A 344 18.94 -17.61 26.44
C VAL A 344 18.62 -16.16 26.77
N LYS A 345 19.59 -15.39 27.29
CA LYS A 345 19.43 -13.97 27.58
C LYS A 345 19.03 -13.19 26.33
N ARG A 346 19.73 -13.44 25.22
CA ARG A 346 19.46 -12.77 23.93
C ARG A 346 18.11 -13.18 23.37
N LEU A 347 17.78 -14.47 23.45
CA LEU A 347 16.51 -15.01 23.02
C LEU A 347 15.33 -14.42 23.81
N SER A 348 15.46 -14.31 25.14
CA SER A 348 14.48 -13.68 26.02
C SER A 348 14.28 -12.21 25.68
N PHE A 349 15.38 -11.49 25.42
CA PHE A 349 15.33 -10.10 24.97
C PHE A 349 14.54 -9.94 23.66
N ILE A 350 14.84 -10.75 22.65
CA ILE A 350 14.14 -10.73 21.36
C ILE A 350 12.66 -11.05 21.55
N ALA A 351 12.32 -12.08 22.33
CA ALA A 351 10.95 -12.45 22.63
C ALA A 351 10.18 -11.28 23.23
N CYS A 352 10.77 -10.62 24.24
CA CYS A 352 10.16 -9.46 24.87
C CYS A 352 9.99 -8.29 23.90
N GLN A 353 10.96 -8.05 23.01
CA GLN A 353 10.81 -7.02 21.97
C GLN A 353 9.64 -7.31 21.03
N LEU A 354 9.52 -8.55 20.56
CA LEU A 354 8.47 -8.97 19.62
C LEU A 354 7.08 -8.97 20.25
N PHE A 355 6.95 -9.35 21.53
CA PHE A 355 5.70 -9.26 22.28
C PHE A 355 5.43 -7.87 22.89
N ASN A 356 6.33 -6.89 22.67
CA ASN A 356 6.25 -5.56 23.28
C ASN A 356 6.16 -5.60 24.83
N LEU A 357 6.95 -6.48 25.45
CA LEU A 357 7.02 -6.71 26.89
C LEU A 357 8.29 -6.10 27.49
N ASN A 358 8.24 -5.74 28.77
CA ASN A 358 9.41 -5.29 29.51
C ASN A 358 10.23 -6.50 29.97
N LYS A 359 11.40 -6.69 29.34
CA LYS A 359 12.34 -7.80 29.59
C LYS A 359 12.70 -8.05 31.06
N ASN A 360 12.61 -7.03 31.91
CA ASN A 360 12.99 -7.16 33.31
C ASN A 360 12.07 -8.12 34.08
N TYR A 361 10.84 -8.31 33.60
CA TYR A 361 9.83 -9.13 34.27
C TYR A 361 9.57 -10.47 33.60
N TYR A 362 10.28 -10.82 32.54
CA TYR A 362 10.00 -12.06 31.81
C TYR A 362 11.24 -12.93 31.72
N ARG A 363 11.01 -14.24 31.79
CA ARG A 363 12.04 -15.28 31.65
C ARG A 363 11.52 -16.40 30.76
N LEU A 364 12.47 -17.09 30.13
CA LEU A 364 12.17 -18.26 29.31
C LEU A 364 12.14 -19.51 30.17
N MET A 365 11.21 -20.40 29.85
CA MET A 365 11.05 -21.71 30.47
C MET A 365 11.06 -22.76 29.36
N HIS A 366 11.80 -23.85 29.58
CA HIS A 366 11.92 -24.98 28.66
C HIS A 366 11.63 -26.26 29.45
N VAL A 367 10.65 -27.05 29.00
CA VAL A 367 10.26 -28.33 29.65
C VAL A 367 10.07 -28.16 31.17
N ASP A 368 9.24 -27.20 31.57
CA ASP A 368 8.94 -26.86 32.97
C ASP A 368 10.14 -26.45 33.83
N CYS A 369 11.28 -26.13 33.21
CA CYS A 369 12.49 -25.65 33.88
C CYS A 369 12.75 -24.18 33.50
N LEU A 370 12.88 -23.32 34.51
CA LEU A 370 13.22 -21.91 34.33
C LEU A 370 14.69 -21.79 33.89
N LEU A 371 14.93 -21.06 32.81
CA LEU A 371 16.28 -20.83 32.31
C LEU A 371 16.84 -19.55 32.96
N ASP A 372 17.56 -19.74 34.06
CA ASP A 372 18.14 -18.66 34.87
C ASP A 372 19.60 -18.34 34.53
N ASP A 373 20.26 -19.19 33.73
CA ASP A 373 21.62 -18.94 33.25
C ASP A 373 21.58 -18.20 31.90
N ASP A 374 21.99 -16.93 31.96
CA ASP A 374 22.00 -15.99 30.85
C ASP A 374 22.97 -16.38 29.72
N GLU A 375 24.01 -17.17 30.02
CA GLU A 375 25.09 -17.51 29.07
C GLU A 375 24.86 -18.84 28.35
N VAL A 376 23.88 -19.64 28.78
CA VAL A 376 23.47 -20.87 28.10
C VAL A 376 23.03 -20.55 26.68
N SER A 377 23.62 -21.24 25.70
CA SER A 377 23.23 -21.14 24.29
C SER A 377 22.22 -22.22 23.90
N LEU A 378 21.60 -22.10 22.72
CA LEU A 378 20.75 -23.18 22.20
C LEU A 378 21.53 -24.47 21.95
N ASP A 379 22.81 -24.38 21.59
CA ASP A 379 23.70 -25.52 21.42
C ASP A 379 23.88 -26.33 22.73
N ASP A 380 23.89 -25.63 23.87
CA ASP A 380 23.98 -26.25 25.20
C ASP A 380 22.68 -26.91 25.64
N ILE A 381 21.52 -26.43 25.15
CA ILE A 381 20.21 -27.00 25.45
C ILE A 381 19.98 -28.27 24.64
N ASP A 382 20.05 -28.17 23.32
CA ASP A 382 19.95 -29.32 22.40
C ASP A 382 20.49 -28.96 21.01
N SER A 383 21.72 -29.38 20.72
CA SER A 383 22.39 -29.18 19.43
C SER A 383 21.82 -30.00 18.27
N THR A 384 20.91 -30.94 18.54
CA THR A 384 20.35 -31.85 17.53
C THR A 384 18.97 -31.46 17.04
N MET A 385 18.26 -30.58 17.77
CA MET A 385 16.92 -30.16 17.43
C MET A 385 16.88 -29.08 16.36
N SER A 386 16.13 -29.33 15.28
CA SER A 386 15.82 -28.30 14.27
C SER A 386 14.71 -27.34 14.73
N GLN A 387 14.02 -27.66 15.82
CA GLN A 387 12.94 -26.86 16.37
C GLN A 387 12.88 -26.98 17.89
N ILE A 388 12.82 -25.83 18.58
CA ILE A 388 12.74 -25.75 20.04
C ILE A 388 11.58 -24.84 20.43
N GLN A 389 10.82 -25.23 21.45
CA GLN A 389 9.69 -24.45 21.96
C GLN A 389 9.95 -23.99 23.40
N PHE A 390 9.83 -22.68 23.62
CA PHE A 390 9.92 -22.07 24.95
C PHE A 390 8.58 -21.48 25.37
N GLN A 391 8.39 -21.36 26.68
CA GLN A 391 7.34 -20.57 27.28
C GLN A 391 7.97 -19.29 27.85
N LEU A 392 7.37 -18.14 27.56
CA LEU A 392 7.73 -16.87 28.16
C LEU A 392 6.80 -16.62 29.34
N ILE A 393 7.36 -16.55 30.54
CA ILE A 393 6.60 -16.40 31.79
C ILE A 393 6.98 -15.10 32.50
N SER A 394 5.99 -14.47 33.12
CA SER A 394 6.20 -13.29 33.96
C SER A 394 6.73 -13.72 35.33
N THR A 395 7.89 -13.18 35.73
CA THR A 395 8.50 -13.33 37.05
C THR A 395 8.16 -12.15 37.98
N ALA A 396 7.24 -11.28 37.57
CA ALA A 396 6.82 -10.15 38.37
C ALA A 396 6.13 -10.60 39.66
N SER A 397 6.54 -10.03 40.80
CA SER A 397 5.91 -10.30 42.09
C SER A 397 4.57 -9.59 42.26
N LYS A 398 4.35 -8.49 41.53
CA LYS A 398 3.16 -7.65 41.59
C LYS A 398 2.67 -7.28 40.19
N LYS A 399 1.41 -6.85 40.10
CA LYS A 399 0.81 -6.29 38.88
C LYS A 399 0.23 -4.91 39.18
N SER A 400 0.23 -4.04 38.17
CA SER A 400 -0.47 -2.76 38.18
C SER A 400 -1.61 -2.81 37.18
N SER A 401 -2.82 -2.47 37.60
CA SER A 401 -4.02 -2.44 36.75
C SER A 401 -4.44 -0.98 36.56
N VAL A 402 -4.10 -0.42 35.41
CA VAL A 402 -4.31 1.00 35.09
C VAL A 402 -5.56 1.16 34.23
N ARG A 403 -6.56 1.88 34.74
CA ARG A 403 -7.76 2.25 33.98
C ARG A 403 -7.58 3.60 33.29
N TYR A 404 -7.92 3.70 32.01
CA TYR A 404 -7.98 4.94 31.25
C TYR A 404 -9.19 4.90 30.32
N ASP A 405 -10.11 5.85 30.47
CA ASP A 405 -11.44 5.81 29.84
C ASP A 405 -12.12 4.43 30.09
N ASP A 406 -12.56 3.75 29.02
CA ASP A 406 -13.20 2.44 29.06
C ASP A 406 -12.20 1.26 28.95
N GLN A 407 -10.89 1.53 28.97
CA GLN A 407 -9.84 0.53 28.82
C GLN A 407 -9.10 0.26 30.13
N THR A 408 -8.68 -0.98 30.34
CA THR A 408 -7.84 -1.38 31.48
C THR A 408 -6.60 -2.08 30.97
N VAL A 409 -5.43 -1.58 31.37
CA VAL A 409 -4.12 -2.12 31.04
C VAL A 409 -3.52 -2.75 32.27
N VAL A 410 -3.16 -4.04 32.18
CA VAL A 410 -2.43 -4.73 33.24
C VAL A 410 -0.95 -4.79 32.88
N LEU A 411 -0.11 -4.36 33.81
CA LEU A 411 1.34 -4.31 33.68
C LEU A 411 2.01 -5.13 34.80
N PRO A 412 3.01 -5.97 34.48
CA PRO A 412 3.87 -6.57 35.49
C PRO A 412 4.75 -5.52 36.17
N CYS A 413 4.95 -5.65 37.48
CA CYS A 413 5.77 -4.73 38.27
C CYS A 413 6.62 -5.46 39.32
N SER A 414 7.69 -4.79 39.73
CA SER A 414 8.48 -5.07 40.94
C SER A 414 8.25 -3.98 41.98
N ASN A 415 8.75 -4.16 43.19
CA ASN A 415 8.66 -3.14 44.24
C ASN A 415 9.34 -1.82 43.84
N GLU A 416 10.43 -1.89 43.08
CA GLU A 416 11.21 -0.72 42.65
C GLU A 416 10.65 -0.02 41.41
N THR A 417 9.58 -0.54 40.81
CA THR A 417 8.99 0.06 39.60
C THR A 417 8.40 1.43 39.93
N SER A 418 8.84 2.48 39.24
CA SER A 418 8.32 3.83 39.46
C SER A 418 6.97 4.08 38.76
N ALA A 419 6.18 5.01 39.31
CA ALA A 419 4.94 5.49 38.71
C ALA A 419 5.15 6.04 37.27
N ALA A 420 6.24 6.77 37.02
CA ALA A 420 6.61 7.23 35.68
C ALA A 420 6.77 6.07 34.68
N THR A 421 7.35 4.94 35.11
CA THR A 421 7.49 3.75 34.27
C THR A 421 6.12 3.15 33.94
N ILE A 422 5.21 3.12 34.92
CA ILE A 422 3.84 2.61 34.74
C ILE A 422 3.07 3.49 33.74
N ILE A 423 3.17 4.82 33.84
CA ILE A 423 2.57 5.75 32.88
C ILE A 423 3.11 5.45 31.48
N LYS A 424 4.42 5.45 31.32
CA LYS A 424 5.07 5.27 30.02
C LYS A 424 4.68 3.96 29.34
N GLU A 425 4.69 2.86 30.08
CA GLU A 425 4.31 1.53 29.56
C GLU A 425 2.80 1.44 29.28
N THR A 426 1.96 2.11 30.07
CA THR A 426 0.51 2.19 29.82
C THR A 426 0.21 2.94 28.54
N LEU A 427 0.79 4.14 28.37
CA LEU A 427 0.64 4.93 27.14
C LEU A 427 1.12 4.14 25.91
N LYS A 428 2.23 3.40 26.05
CA LYS A 428 2.74 2.51 25.00
C LYS A 428 1.72 1.43 24.61
N LYS A 429 1.10 0.76 25.57
CA LYS A 429 0.06 -0.27 25.32
C LYS A 429 -1.25 0.33 24.78
N LEU A 430 -1.58 1.58 25.12
CA LEU A 430 -2.73 2.30 24.60
C LEU A 430 -2.48 2.98 23.25
N HIS A 431 -1.28 2.83 22.68
CA HIS A 431 -0.83 3.53 21.46
C HIS A 431 -0.95 5.06 21.54
N ILE A 432 -0.82 5.62 22.75
CA ILE A 432 -0.78 7.07 22.98
C ILE A 432 0.67 7.56 22.83
N PRO A 433 0.92 8.67 22.10
CA PRO A 433 2.28 9.21 21.94
C PRO A 433 2.98 9.46 23.28
N GLN A 434 4.17 8.88 23.47
CA GLN A 434 4.93 9.01 24.71
C GLN A 434 5.42 10.43 24.98
N GLU A 435 5.47 11.29 23.97
CA GLU A 435 5.76 12.72 24.10
C GLU A 435 4.77 13.41 25.07
N ASN A 436 3.54 12.90 25.13
CA ASN A 436 2.51 13.39 26.05
C ASN A 436 2.65 12.82 27.47
N CYS A 437 3.69 12.04 27.81
CA CYS A 437 3.80 11.43 29.15
C CYS A 437 3.70 12.46 30.29
N HIS A 438 4.13 13.70 30.07
CA HIS A 438 4.14 14.77 31.05
C HIS A 438 2.76 15.36 31.38
N ILE A 439 1.75 15.13 30.54
CA ILE A 439 0.36 15.60 30.79
C ILE A 439 -0.51 14.53 31.45
N TYR A 440 0.07 13.40 31.86
CA TYR A 440 -0.67 12.32 32.53
C TYR A 440 -0.18 12.12 33.97
N GLU A 441 -1.11 11.80 34.85
CA GLU A 441 -0.87 11.45 36.25
C GLU A 441 -1.54 10.12 36.61
N LEU A 442 -0.98 9.42 37.61
CA LEU A 442 -1.59 8.21 38.16
C LEU A 442 -2.30 8.53 39.47
N MET A 443 -3.54 8.05 39.59
CA MET A 443 -4.28 8.01 40.83
C MET A 443 -4.35 6.57 41.33
N ALA A 444 -3.90 6.31 42.56
CA ALA A 444 -4.13 5.03 43.22
C ALA A 444 -5.60 4.92 43.65
N LEU A 445 -6.23 3.78 43.34
CA LEU A 445 -7.62 3.48 43.67
C LEU A 445 -7.68 2.61 44.95
N ALA A 446 -7.21 3.16 46.06
CA ALA A 446 -7.37 2.56 47.38
C ALA A 446 -8.79 2.86 47.91
N ASP A 447 -8.94 3.15 49.21
CA ASP A 447 -10.22 3.58 49.78
C ASP A 447 -10.64 4.97 49.26
N ASP A 448 -9.66 5.85 49.02
CA ASP A 448 -9.81 7.17 48.37
C ASP A 448 -8.88 7.29 47.16
N ARG A 449 -9.27 8.13 46.18
CA ARG A 449 -8.42 8.48 45.02
C ARG A 449 -7.23 9.32 45.49
N THR A 450 -6.04 8.74 45.45
CA THR A 450 -4.80 9.39 45.90
C THR A 450 -3.87 9.66 44.72
N PRO A 451 -3.41 10.91 44.48
CA PRO A 451 -2.44 11.21 43.44
C PRO A 451 -1.07 10.61 43.79
N ILE A 452 -0.41 10.01 42.79
CA ILE A 452 0.89 9.37 42.92
C ILE A 452 1.95 10.20 42.21
N GLU A 453 2.99 10.60 42.94
CA GLU A 453 4.12 11.33 42.37
C GLU A 453 4.91 10.41 41.42
N SER A 454 5.45 10.97 40.33
CA SER A 454 6.06 10.20 39.24
C SER A 454 7.28 9.37 39.66
N ASP A 455 7.99 9.80 40.69
CA ASP A 455 9.18 9.16 41.26
C ASP A 455 8.87 8.14 42.36
N MET A 456 7.62 8.06 42.86
CA MET A 456 7.22 7.03 43.82
C MET A 456 7.35 5.64 43.21
N SER A 457 7.87 4.71 44.02
CA SER A 457 7.96 3.30 43.67
C SER A 457 6.66 2.57 44.02
N ILE A 458 6.48 1.39 43.43
CA ILE A 458 5.37 0.50 43.78
C ILE A 458 5.39 0.11 45.25
N ASP A 459 6.55 0.03 45.89
CA ASP A 459 6.63 -0.26 47.34
C ASP A 459 6.05 0.87 48.18
N ASP A 460 6.36 2.12 47.84
CA ASP A 460 5.82 3.32 48.52
C ASP A 460 4.29 3.39 48.37
N VAL A 461 3.81 3.13 47.15
CA VAL A 461 2.36 3.08 46.87
C VAL A 461 1.70 1.91 47.60
N TYR A 462 2.42 0.81 47.83
CA TYR A 462 1.90 -0.37 48.49
C TYR A 462 1.45 -0.11 49.93
N GLU A 463 2.09 0.83 50.61
CA GLU A 463 1.73 1.23 51.97
C GLU A 463 0.34 1.86 52.07
N LEU A 464 -0.17 2.39 50.95
CA LEU A 464 -1.53 2.96 50.86
C LEU A 464 -2.64 1.90 50.88
N PHE A 465 -2.30 0.61 50.71
CA PHE A 465 -3.27 -0.48 50.63
C PHE A 465 -3.22 -1.40 51.86
N PRO A 466 -4.24 -1.38 52.74
CA PRO A 466 -4.26 -2.19 53.97
C PRO A 466 -4.18 -3.70 53.69
N SER A 467 -4.79 -4.13 52.58
CA SER A 467 -4.91 -5.53 52.18
C SER A 467 -3.71 -6.05 51.38
N ARG A 468 -2.73 -5.19 51.05
CA ARG A 468 -1.53 -5.53 50.26
C ARG A 468 -1.87 -6.43 49.05
N PRO A 469 -2.64 -5.90 48.07
CA PRO A 469 -3.10 -6.70 46.96
C PRO A 469 -1.93 -7.15 46.07
N THR A 470 -2.06 -8.26 45.37
CA THR A 470 -1.09 -8.68 44.34
C THR A 470 -1.21 -7.84 43.07
N THR A 471 -2.38 -7.21 42.86
CA THR A 471 -2.65 -6.28 41.76
C THR A 471 -3.05 -4.91 42.33
N ILE A 472 -2.27 -3.89 42.04
CA ILE A 472 -2.50 -2.52 42.52
C ILE A 472 -3.35 -1.77 41.49
N PRO A 473 -4.55 -1.30 41.86
CA PRO A 473 -5.43 -0.59 40.95
C PRO A 473 -5.05 0.89 40.84
N PHE A 474 -4.94 1.37 39.61
CA PHE A 474 -4.67 2.75 39.26
C PHE A 474 -5.70 3.28 38.27
N GLU A 475 -5.80 4.59 38.21
CA GLU A 475 -6.46 5.33 37.15
C GLU A 475 -5.49 6.35 36.56
N LEU A 476 -5.38 6.35 35.24
CA LEU A 476 -4.60 7.33 34.50
C LEU A 476 -5.49 8.52 34.21
N ILE A 477 -5.05 9.72 34.56
CA ILE A 477 -5.80 10.96 34.31
C ILE A 477 -4.98 11.86 33.40
N LYS A 478 -5.64 12.47 32.42
CA LYS A 478 -5.06 13.52 31.59
C LYS A 478 -5.27 14.88 32.27
N ASN A 479 -4.18 15.56 32.58
CA ASN A 479 -4.22 16.92 33.11
C ASN A 479 -4.82 17.85 32.05
N LYS A 480 -5.81 18.65 32.45
CA LYS A 480 -6.35 19.71 31.61
C LYS A 480 -5.35 20.86 31.62
N GLU A 481 -4.69 21.10 30.50
CA GLU A 481 -4.02 22.39 30.24
C GLU A 481 -5.04 23.52 30.07
#